data_AF-A0A259S3F4-F1
#
_entry.id   AF-A0A259S3F4-F1
#
_cell.length_a   1.000
_cell.length_b   1.000
_cell.length_c   1.000
_cell.angle_alpha   90.00
_cell.angle_beta   90.00
_cell.angle_gamma   90.00
#
_symmetry.space_group_name_H-M   'P 1'
#
loop_
_entity.id
_entity.type
_entity.pdbx_description
1 polymer ?
#
loop_
_entity_poly.entity_id
_entity_poly.type
_entity_poly.pdbx_seq_one_letter_code
_entity_poly.pdbx_strand_id
1 'polypeptide(L)'
;MKRQALEKMSWTERRLPVIGLWLLALALSLAVILHTRFTADMSAFLPEHPTAAQAFLVDQIKDGAISRMILIGIEGGDAATRADASKALGTALRQSGLFSVVRNGDAPTRDQDKTLLFDHRYLLSPDITPERFTV
;
A
#
# COMPACT_ATOMS: atom_id res chain seq x y z
N MET A 1 11.90 -64.97 32.45
CA MET A 1 10.75 -64.47 31.64
C MET A 1 10.64 -62.95 31.51
N LYS A 2 11.41 -62.09 32.21
CA LYS A 2 11.31 -60.61 32.07
C LYS A 2 12.11 -59.97 30.92
N ARG A 3 13.02 -60.71 30.25
CA ARG A 3 13.86 -60.16 29.17
C ARG A 3 13.18 -60.08 27.79
N GLN A 4 12.06 -60.79 27.58
CA GLN A 4 11.36 -60.82 26.30
C GLN A 4 10.27 -59.72 26.16
N ALA A 5 9.93 -59.00 27.23
CA ALA A 5 8.94 -57.94 27.19
C ALA A 5 9.49 -56.59 26.69
N LEU A 6 10.82 -56.41 26.68
CA LEU A 6 11.47 -55.18 26.22
C LEU A 6 11.85 -55.22 24.73
N GLU A 7 11.78 -56.39 24.10
CA GLU A 7 12.16 -56.59 22.68
C GLU A 7 11.00 -56.30 21.72
N LYS A 8 9.78 -56.13 22.25
CA LYS A 8 8.56 -55.78 21.49
C LYS A 8 8.10 -54.34 21.70
N MET A 9 8.97 -53.42 22.13
CA MET A 9 8.70 -52.00 21.94
C MET A 9 8.87 -51.74 20.44
N SER A 10 7.78 -51.97 19.70
CA SER A 10 7.79 -52.07 18.25
C SER A 10 8.40 -50.79 17.68
N TRP A 11 9.14 -50.93 16.59
CA TRP A 11 9.70 -49.80 15.84
C TRP A 11 8.71 -48.65 15.58
N THR A 12 7.40 -48.93 15.65
CA THR A 12 6.28 -48.01 15.57
C THR A 12 6.18 -47.04 16.76
N GLU A 13 6.37 -47.48 18.00
CA GLU A 13 6.21 -46.64 19.21
C GLU A 13 7.29 -45.55 19.31
N ARG A 14 8.49 -45.82 18.78
CA ARG A 14 9.58 -44.83 18.69
C ARG A 14 9.42 -43.85 17.52
N ARG A 15 8.66 -44.21 16.48
CA ARG A 15 8.43 -43.36 15.29
C ARG A 15 7.30 -42.36 15.49
N LEU A 16 6.29 -42.69 16.30
CA LEU A 16 5.19 -41.78 16.65
C LEU A 16 5.66 -40.41 17.17
N PRO A 17 6.59 -40.29 18.14
CA PRO A 17 7.04 -38.98 18.61
C PRO A 17 7.82 -38.21 17.55
N VAL A 18 8.57 -38.90 16.69
CA VAL A 18 9.32 -38.27 15.58
C VAL A 18 8.34 -37.70 14.55
N ILE A 19 7.31 -38.47 14.18
CA ILE A 19 6.26 -38.01 13.27
C ILE A 19 5.47 -36.86 13.90
N GLY A 20 5.14 -36.95 15.19
CA GLY A 20 4.46 -35.89 15.93
C GLY A 20 5.27 -34.59 15.97
N LEU A 21 6.58 -34.67 16.25
CA LEU A 21 7.49 -33.54 16.22
C LEU A 21 7.57 -32.93 14.80
N TRP A 22 7.64 -33.76 13.77
CA TRP A 22 7.67 -33.32 12.39
C TRP A 22 6.37 -32.61 11.98
N LEU A 23 5.21 -33.17 12.33
CA LEU A 23 3.91 -32.54 12.09
C LEU A 23 3.77 -31.21 12.86
N LEU A 24 4.27 -31.15 14.10
CA LEU A 24 4.30 -29.91 14.87
C LEU A 24 5.17 -28.85 14.19
N ALA A 25 6.35 -29.22 13.71
CA ALA A 25 7.24 -28.31 12.99
C ALA A 25 6.59 -27.79 11.68
N LEU A 26 5.88 -28.66 10.95
CA LEU A 26 5.10 -28.24 9.78
C LEU A 26 3.96 -27.30 10.15
N ALA A 27 3.21 -27.60 11.21
CA ALA A 27 2.11 -26.76 11.66
C ALA A 27 2.61 -25.38 12.12
N LEU A 28 3.73 -25.32 12.83
CA LEU A 28 4.38 -24.06 13.23
C LEU A 28 4.86 -23.28 12.01
N SER A 29 5.49 -23.96 11.04
CA SER A 29 5.93 -23.32 9.79
C SER A 29 4.74 -22.74 9.02
N LEU A 30 3.64 -23.49 8.92
CA LEU A 30 2.41 -23.02 8.28
C LEU A 30 1.80 -21.83 9.03
N ALA A 31 1.77 -21.87 10.36
CA ALA A 31 1.28 -20.76 11.18
C ALA A 31 2.11 -19.49 10.94
N VAL A 32 3.44 -19.60 10.88
CA VAL A 32 4.33 -18.48 10.55
C VAL A 32 4.00 -17.94 9.16
N ILE A 33 3.90 -18.81 8.14
CA ILE A 33 3.61 -18.38 6.75
C ILE A 33 2.27 -17.65 6.67
N LEU A 34 1.22 -18.17 7.30
CA LEU A 34 -0.12 -17.58 7.27
C LEU A 34 -0.20 -16.22 7.99
N HIS A 35 0.69 -15.95 8.95
CA HIS A 35 0.76 -14.66 9.65
C HIS A 35 1.82 -13.72 9.09
N THR A 36 2.65 -14.19 8.15
CA THR A 36 3.72 -13.38 7.56
C THR A 36 3.14 -12.46 6.49
N ARG A 37 3.36 -11.15 6.66
CA ARG A 37 3.07 -10.17 5.61
C ARG A 37 4.25 -10.12 4.66
N PHE A 38 4.13 -10.76 3.51
CA PHE A 38 5.10 -10.63 2.44
C PHE A 38 4.93 -9.26 1.78
N THR A 39 5.85 -8.34 2.07
CA THR A 39 5.94 -7.08 1.33
C THR A 39 7.02 -7.18 0.26
N ALA A 40 6.73 -6.64 -0.92
CA ALA A 40 7.69 -6.50 -2.02
C ALA A 40 8.05 -5.03 -2.24
N ASP A 41 7.93 -4.22 -1.19
CA ASP A 41 8.26 -2.80 -1.25
C ASP A 41 9.79 -2.58 -1.23
N MET A 42 10.23 -1.46 -1.80
CA MET A 42 11.63 -1.00 -1.71
C MET A 42 11.95 -0.41 -0.33
N SER A 43 11.07 -0.58 0.65
CA SER A 43 11.14 0.11 1.92
C SER A 43 12.19 -0.50 2.86
N ALA A 44 12.62 -1.74 2.58
CA ALA A 44 13.78 -2.39 3.17
C ALA A 44 15.12 -1.70 2.81
N PHE A 45 15.13 -0.83 1.79
CA PHE A 45 16.30 -0.02 1.43
C PHE A 45 16.29 1.37 2.07
N LEU A 46 15.28 1.70 2.87
CA LEU A 46 15.19 3.00 3.54
C LEU A 46 15.89 2.94 4.92
N PRO A 47 16.45 4.06 5.41
CA PRO A 47 17.20 4.09 6.67
C PRO A 47 16.34 3.60 7.85
N GLU A 48 16.90 2.73 8.70
CA GLU A 48 16.20 2.22 9.90
C GLU A 48 15.94 3.30 10.96
N HIS A 49 16.76 4.36 10.98
CA HIS A 49 16.66 5.47 11.95
C HIS A 49 16.60 6.83 11.24
N PRO A 50 15.47 7.20 10.63
CA PRO A 50 15.31 8.51 10.02
C PRO A 50 15.15 9.60 11.09
N THR A 51 15.65 10.81 10.80
CA THR A 51 15.27 12.01 11.57
C THR A 51 13.77 12.30 11.39
N ALA A 52 13.12 13.05 12.30
CA ALA A 52 11.67 13.29 12.24
C ALA A 52 11.17 13.82 10.88
N ALA A 53 11.94 14.70 10.23
CA ALA A 53 11.61 15.22 8.90
C ALA A 53 11.77 14.15 7.78
N GLN A 54 12.80 13.31 7.88
CA GLN A 54 13.03 12.21 6.93
C GLN A 54 12.00 11.09 7.13
N ALA A 55 11.57 10.84 8.36
CA ALA A 55 10.57 9.83 8.69
C ALA A 55 9.23 10.17 8.02
N PHE A 56 8.84 11.45 8.05
CA PHE A 56 7.65 11.92 7.35
C PHE A 56 7.73 11.70 5.83
N LEU A 57 8.86 12.02 5.20
CA LEU A 57 9.02 11.79 3.75
C LEU A 57 8.99 10.31 3.39
N VAL A 58 9.65 9.47 4.20
CA VAL A 58 9.64 8.02 4.03
C VAL A 58 8.24 7.45 4.20
N ASP A 59 7.49 7.90 5.20
CA ASP A 59 6.11 7.51 5.45
C ASP A 59 5.19 7.90 4.27
N GLN A 60 5.39 9.09 3.68
CA GLN A 60 4.66 9.49 2.47
C GLN A 60 5.00 8.63 1.24
N ILE A 61 6.21 8.08 1.16
CA ILE A 61 6.60 7.18 0.07
C ILE A 61 6.06 5.76 0.29
N LYS A 62 6.09 5.26 1.52
CA LYS A 62 5.61 3.92 1.88
C LYS A 62 4.07 3.86 1.87
N ASP A 63 3.43 4.79 2.58
CA ASP A 63 2.01 4.74 2.92
C ASP A 63 1.21 5.97 2.46
N GLY A 64 1.88 6.98 1.90
CA GLY A 64 1.24 8.20 1.43
C GLY A 64 0.41 8.03 0.16
N ALA A 65 -0.32 9.10 -0.20
CA ALA A 65 -1.30 9.09 -1.29
C ALA A 65 -0.77 8.61 -2.66
N ILE A 66 0.55 8.66 -2.88
CA ILE A 66 1.20 8.23 -4.11
C ILE A 66 1.36 6.70 -4.16
N SER A 67 1.55 6.02 -3.02
CA SER A 67 1.79 4.56 -2.99
C SER A 67 0.56 3.73 -3.39
N ARG A 68 -0.61 4.36 -3.42
CA ARG A 68 -1.91 3.74 -3.78
C ARG A 68 -2.50 4.31 -5.07
N MET A 69 -1.69 4.97 -5.90
CA MET A 69 -2.13 5.55 -7.16
C MET A 69 -2.20 4.47 -8.25
N ILE A 70 -3.33 4.45 -8.97
CA ILE A 70 -3.52 3.61 -10.16
C ILE A 70 -3.56 4.54 -11.38
N LEU A 71 -2.69 4.25 -12.36
CA LEU A 71 -2.71 4.94 -13.66
C LEU A 71 -3.47 4.08 -14.67
N ILE A 72 -4.43 4.70 -15.37
CA ILE A 72 -5.27 4.03 -16.36
C ILE A 72 -5.09 4.73 -17.70
N GLY A 73 -4.60 3.99 -18.71
CA GLY A 73 -4.57 4.43 -20.10
C GLY A 73 -5.87 4.07 -20.82
N ILE A 74 -6.41 4.98 -21.63
CA ILE A 74 -7.57 4.73 -22.50
C ILE A 74 -7.09 4.87 -23.94
N GLU A 75 -7.29 3.83 -24.74
CA GLU A 75 -6.87 3.75 -26.14
C GLU A 75 -8.07 3.50 -27.09
N GLY A 76 -7.83 3.67 -28.39
CA GLY A 76 -8.86 3.57 -29.42
C GLY A 76 -9.61 4.88 -29.69
N GLY A 77 -10.54 4.84 -30.65
CA GLY A 77 -11.37 5.98 -31.06
C GLY A 77 -10.60 7.22 -31.53
N ASP A 78 -11.32 8.33 -31.73
CA ASP A 78 -10.72 9.65 -31.91
C ASP A 78 -10.48 10.36 -30.56
N ALA A 79 -9.85 11.53 -30.62
CA ALA A 79 -9.50 12.29 -29.42
C ALA A 79 -10.74 12.74 -28.61
N ALA A 80 -11.83 13.10 -29.28
CA ALA A 80 -13.07 13.54 -28.62
C ALA A 80 -13.73 12.38 -27.89
N THR A 81 -13.86 11.24 -28.55
CA THR A 81 -14.45 10.01 -28.00
C THR A 81 -13.66 9.52 -26.79
N ARG A 82 -12.31 9.54 -26.84
CA ARG A 82 -11.48 9.21 -25.67
C ARG A 82 -11.66 10.18 -24.51
N ALA A 83 -11.76 11.48 -24.80
CA ALA A 83 -11.95 12.48 -23.76
C ALA A 83 -13.29 12.26 -23.04
N ASP A 84 -14.35 11.94 -23.77
CA ASP A 84 -15.66 11.67 -23.19
C ASP A 84 -15.70 10.34 -22.43
N ALA A 85 -15.06 9.29 -22.94
CA ALA A 85 -14.87 8.04 -22.20
C ALA A 85 -14.10 8.26 -20.87
N SER A 86 -13.04 9.07 -20.90
CA SER A 86 -12.26 9.43 -19.70
C SER A 86 -13.11 10.16 -18.66
N LYS A 87 -13.96 11.10 -19.09
CA LYS A 87 -14.90 11.83 -18.20
C LYS A 87 -15.95 10.89 -17.61
N ALA A 88 -16.53 10.00 -18.43
CA ALA A 88 -17.54 9.04 -17.99
C ALA A 88 -16.97 8.06 -16.96
N LEU A 89 -15.78 7.51 -17.23
CA LEU A 89 -15.06 6.65 -16.29
C LEU A 89 -14.76 7.39 -14.98
N GLY A 90 -14.22 8.61 -15.06
CA GLY A 90 -13.93 9.42 -13.88
C GLY A 90 -15.16 9.69 -13.01
N THR A 91 -16.32 9.91 -13.65
CA THR A 91 -17.61 10.10 -12.96
C THR A 91 -18.04 8.82 -12.25
N ALA A 92 -18.00 7.67 -12.93
CA ALA A 92 -18.38 6.39 -12.34
C ALA A 92 -17.48 6.01 -11.15
N LEU A 93 -16.16 6.22 -11.26
CA LEU A 93 -15.21 5.95 -10.19
C LEU A 93 -15.48 6.82 -8.95
N ARG A 94 -15.79 8.10 -9.13
CA ARG A 94 -16.17 8.99 -8.01
C ARG A 94 -17.48 8.56 -7.36
N GLN A 95 -18.48 8.18 -8.16
CA GLN A 95 -19.78 7.73 -7.65
C GLN A 95 -19.70 6.39 -6.89
N SER A 96 -18.70 5.56 -7.20
CA SER A 96 -18.50 4.28 -6.49
C SER A 96 -18.17 4.43 -5.01
N GLY A 97 -17.60 5.57 -4.59
CA GLY A 97 -17.12 5.78 -3.22
C GLY A 97 -15.87 4.98 -2.85
N LEU A 98 -15.31 4.18 -3.76
CA LEU A 98 -14.12 3.35 -3.51
C LEU A 98 -12.81 4.13 -3.67
N PHE A 99 -12.86 5.33 -4.27
CA PHE A 99 -11.71 6.16 -4.56
C PHE A 99 -11.84 7.49 -3.82
N SER A 100 -10.82 7.82 -3.02
CA SER A 100 -10.76 9.13 -2.33
C SER A 100 -10.49 10.28 -3.31
N VAL A 101 -9.74 10.03 -4.36
CA VAL A 101 -9.33 11.02 -5.36
C VAL A 101 -9.36 10.39 -6.75
N VAL A 102 -10.01 11.07 -7.71
CA VAL A 102 -9.98 10.72 -9.13
C VAL A 102 -9.59 11.97 -9.92
N ARG A 103 -8.54 11.86 -10.74
CA ARG A 103 -8.00 12.96 -11.55
C ARG A 103 -7.89 12.52 -13.01
N ASN A 104 -8.62 13.19 -13.89
CA ASN A 104 -8.63 12.97 -15.34
C ASN A 104 -8.58 14.28 -16.14
N GLY A 105 -8.13 15.37 -15.51
CA GLY A 105 -8.05 16.70 -16.13
C GLY A 105 -9.37 17.46 -16.21
N ASP A 106 -10.38 17.08 -15.41
CA ASP A 106 -11.66 17.78 -15.39
C ASP A 106 -11.60 19.16 -14.71
N ALA A 107 -12.35 20.11 -15.28
CA ALA A 107 -12.36 21.51 -14.85
C ALA A 107 -12.87 21.72 -13.40
N PRO A 108 -13.95 21.05 -12.93
CA PRO A 108 -14.51 21.34 -11.61
C PRO A 108 -13.53 21.10 -10.47
N THR A 109 -12.78 20.00 -10.55
CA THR A 109 -11.74 19.64 -9.59
C THR A 109 -10.60 20.67 -9.59
N ARG A 110 -10.20 21.10 -10.79
CA ARG A 110 -9.12 22.07 -10.98
C ARG A 110 -9.47 23.43 -10.38
N ASP A 111 -10.71 23.87 -10.51
CA ASP A 111 -11.11 25.19 -10.02
C ASP A 111 -11.25 25.22 -8.49
N GLN A 112 -11.69 24.13 -7.86
CA GLN A 112 -11.67 23.99 -6.39
C GLN A 112 -10.24 24.02 -5.84
N ASP A 113 -9.33 23.23 -6.42
CA ASP A 113 -7.92 23.18 -6.03
C ASP A 113 -7.27 24.57 -6.19
N LYS A 114 -7.58 25.29 -7.28
CA LYS A 114 -7.11 26.67 -7.52
C LYS A 114 -7.60 27.65 -6.46
N THR A 115 -8.88 27.65 -6.13
CA THR A 115 -9.44 28.57 -5.13
C THR A 115 -8.78 28.36 -3.79
N LEU A 116 -8.65 27.11 -3.34
CA LEU A 116 -8.02 26.79 -2.06
C LEU A 116 -6.56 27.27 -2.00
N LEU A 117 -5.78 27.01 -3.05
CA LEU A 117 -4.39 27.47 -3.14
C LEU A 117 -4.29 28.99 -3.19
N PHE A 118 -5.20 29.65 -3.90
CA PHE A 118 -5.21 31.10 -4.01
C PHE A 118 -5.55 31.75 -2.66
N ASP A 119 -6.53 31.22 -1.93
CA ASP A 119 -6.96 31.75 -0.63
C ASP A 119 -5.85 31.63 0.43
N HIS A 120 -5.06 30.55 0.37
CA HIS A 120 -4.00 30.26 1.34
C HIS A 120 -2.59 30.61 0.82
N ARG A 121 -2.48 31.36 -0.27
CA ARG A 121 -1.21 31.61 -0.98
C ARG A 121 -0.08 32.16 -0.11
N TYR A 122 -0.41 32.95 0.91
CA TYR A 122 0.58 33.57 1.82
C TYR A 122 1.05 32.61 2.94
N LEU A 123 0.41 31.46 3.11
CA LEU A 123 0.86 30.42 4.04
C LEU A 123 1.91 29.49 3.39
N LEU A 124 2.03 29.52 2.07
CA LEU A 124 2.91 28.61 1.31
C LEU A 124 4.39 28.96 1.49
N SER A 125 4.71 30.21 1.79
CA SER A 125 6.07 30.65 2.08
C SER A 125 6.05 31.93 2.92
N PRO A 126 6.91 32.04 3.95
CA PRO A 126 7.04 33.26 4.74
C PRO A 126 7.51 34.47 3.91
N ASP A 127 8.13 34.24 2.75
CA ASP A 127 8.59 35.31 1.86
C ASP A 127 7.49 35.87 0.96
N ILE A 128 6.37 35.17 0.81
CA ILE A 128 5.24 35.60 -0.03
C ILE A 128 4.26 36.34 0.86
N THR A 129 4.32 37.67 0.82
CA THR A 129 3.41 38.56 1.55
C THR A 129 2.60 39.43 0.58
N PRO A 130 1.42 39.94 1.00
CA PRO A 130 0.58 40.78 0.14
C PRO A 130 1.33 41.98 -0.46
N GLU A 131 2.27 42.56 0.29
CA GLU A 131 3.02 43.77 -0.09
C GLU A 131 3.91 43.55 -1.32
N ARG A 132 4.27 42.31 -1.66
CA ARG A 132 5.02 41.98 -2.88
C ARG A 132 4.20 42.06 -4.17
N PHE A 133 2.87 42.16 -4.08
CA PHE A 133 1.96 42.15 -5.23
C PHE A 133 1.20 43.47 -5.44
N THR A 134 1.52 44.49 -4.65
CA THR A 134 1.06 45.87 -4.85
C THR A 134 2.03 46.64 -5.74
N VAL A 135 1.53 47.24 -6.82
CA VAL A 135 2.26 48.19 -7.70
C VAL A 135 1.92 49.61 -7.31
#